data_AF-A0A0U1PXX9-F1
#
_entry.id   AF-A0A0U1PXX9-F1
#
_cell.length_a   1.000
_cell.length_b   1.000
_cell.length_c   1.000
_cell.angle_alpha   90.00
_cell.angle_beta   90.00
_cell.angle_gamma   90.00
#
_symmetry.space_group_name_H-M   'P 1'
#
loop_
_entity.id
_entity.type
_entity.pdbx_description
1 polymer ?
#
loop_
_entity_poly.entity_id
_entity_poly.type
_entity_poly.pdbx_seq_one_letter_code
_entity_poly.pdbx_strand_id
1 'polypeptide(L)'
;MYLEAGMTDDLDIRRHHSRMSKLRAEGLRVKYMHLSALSPTTRKSHADRHGQLFTAAEVREFWSDPENIKGCKCSITEVMVDELGKPIVPSIQKRALKAYETMKKRGYEWSK
;
A
#
# COMPACT_ATOMS: atom_id res chain seq x y z
N MET A 1 5.32 20.70 -13.85
CA MET A 1 5.52 20.61 -12.38
C MET A 1 4.80 19.36 -11.91
N TYR A 2 5.49 18.21 -11.94
CA TYR A 2 4.91 16.94 -11.51
C TYR A 2 4.96 16.88 -9.99
N LEU A 3 3.81 16.71 -9.36
CA LEU A 3 3.67 16.46 -7.93
C LEU A 3 4.35 15.12 -7.62
N GLU A 4 5.43 15.13 -6.84
CA GLU A 4 6.00 13.92 -6.25
C GLU A 4 5.08 13.43 -5.13
N ALA A 5 3.92 12.86 -5.50
CA ALA A 5 2.95 12.28 -4.57
C ALA A 5 3.36 10.86 -4.14
N GLY A 6 4.62 10.69 -3.75
CA GLY A 6 5.11 9.47 -3.12
C GLY A 6 5.21 9.66 -1.62
N MET A 7 4.96 8.59 -0.86
CA MET A 7 5.24 8.56 0.59
C MET A 7 6.75 8.66 0.82
N THR A 8 7.23 9.90 0.84
CA THR A 8 8.64 10.25 0.78
C THR A 8 9.17 10.75 2.12
N ASP A 9 8.27 10.99 3.09
CA ASP A 9 8.63 11.40 4.43
C ASP A 9 7.67 10.84 5.51
N ASP A 10 8.07 11.03 6.77
CA ASP A 10 7.31 10.62 7.95
C ASP A 10 5.97 11.37 8.10
N LEU A 11 5.81 12.56 7.50
CA LEU A 11 4.59 13.36 7.58
C LEU A 11 3.44 12.69 6.82
N ASP A 12 3.71 12.07 5.66
CA ASP A 12 2.71 11.33 4.92
C ASP A 12 2.25 10.06 5.66
N ILE A 13 3.18 9.35 6.32
CA ILE A 13 2.86 8.21 7.19
C ILE A 13 1.95 8.67 8.35
N ARG A 14 2.29 9.79 9.00
CA ARG A 14 1.48 10.39 10.08
C ARG A 14 0.08 10.79 9.60
N ARG A 15 -0.04 11.39 8.40
CA ARG A 15 -1.33 11.80 7.81
C ARG A 15 -2.24 10.60 7.59
N HIS A 16 -1.71 9.53 7.00
CA HIS A 16 -2.48 8.31 6.82
C HIS A 16 -2.93 7.74 8.17
N HIS A 17 -2.04 7.66 9.16
CA HIS A 17 -2.37 7.12 10.48
C HIS A 17 -3.52 7.88 11.16
N SER A 18 -3.48 9.22 11.13
CA SER A 18 -4.57 10.05 11.69
C SER A 18 -5.92 9.76 11.03
N ARG A 19 -5.93 9.53 9.71
CA ARG A 19 -7.16 9.20 8.96
C ARG A 19 -7.72 7.84 9.36
N MET A 20 -6.87 6.84 9.55
CA MET A 20 -7.31 5.51 9.98
C MET A 20 -7.85 5.49 11.41
N SER A 21 -7.24 6.25 12.32
CA SER A 21 -7.78 6.43 13.68
C SER A 21 -9.19 7.03 13.64
N LYS A 22 -9.43 8.04 12.79
CA LYS A 22 -10.75 8.66 12.63
C LYS A 22 -11.79 7.67 12.08
N LEU A 23 -11.49 6.96 11.00
CA LEU A 23 -12.42 5.99 10.40
C LEU A 23 -12.82 4.89 11.40
N ARG A 24 -11.86 4.41 12.20
CA ARG A 24 -12.13 3.42 13.25
C ARG A 24 -13.00 3.98 14.38
N ALA A 25 -12.77 5.24 14.79
CA ALA A 25 -13.60 5.91 15.78
C ALA A 25 -15.05 6.10 15.29
N GLU A 26 -15.25 6.22 13.98
CA GLU A 26 -16.57 6.25 13.33
C GLU A 26 -17.20 4.85 13.14
N GLY A 27 -16.56 3.79 13.67
CA GLY A 27 -17.07 2.41 13.60
C GLY A 27 -16.78 1.67 12.29
N LEU A 28 -15.98 2.26 11.39
CA LEU A 28 -15.63 1.62 10.13
C LEU A 28 -14.51 0.60 10.30
N ARG A 29 -14.72 -0.59 9.71
CA ARG A 29 -13.70 -1.63 9.61
C ARG A 29 -12.90 -1.42 8.33
N VAL A 30 -11.65 -1.00 8.50
CA VAL A 30 -10.79 -0.55 7.40
C VAL A 30 -9.38 -1.12 7.53
N LYS A 31 -8.80 -1.48 6.38
CA LYS A 31 -7.38 -1.82 6.19
C LYS A 31 -6.77 -0.91 5.13
N TYR A 32 -5.46 -0.78 5.10
CA TYR A 32 -4.75 -0.16 3.99
C TYR A 32 -4.45 -1.18 2.90
N MET A 33 -4.78 -0.84 1.66
CA MET A 33 -4.22 -1.53 0.51
C MET A 33 -2.94 -0.82 0.08
N HIS A 34 -1.85 -1.57 -0.05
CA HIS A 34 -0.57 -1.04 -0.53
C HIS A 34 -0.57 -0.99 -2.06
N LEU A 35 -0.17 0.15 -2.62
CA LEU A 35 -0.12 0.41 -4.06
C LEU A 35 1.30 0.80 -4.45
N SER A 36 2.10 -0.21 -4.72
CA SER A 36 3.49 -0.05 -5.16
C SER A 36 3.56 0.48 -6.59
N ALA A 37 4.59 1.26 -6.91
CA ALA A 37 4.78 1.81 -8.26
C ALA A 37 4.97 0.74 -9.35
N LEU A 38 5.47 -0.45 -8.98
CA LEU A 38 5.77 -1.57 -9.90
C LEU A 38 6.67 -1.20 -11.08
N SER A 39 7.46 -0.14 -10.94
CA SER A 39 8.52 0.28 -11.86
C SER A 39 9.71 -0.69 -11.86
N PRO A 40 10.65 -0.60 -12.83
CA PRO A 40 11.86 -1.42 -12.86
C PRO A 40 12.73 -1.32 -11.60
N THR A 41 12.71 -0.18 -10.91
CA THR A 41 13.47 0.06 -9.67
C THR A 41 12.68 -0.26 -8.39
N THR A 42 11.47 -0.82 -8.51
CA THR A 42 10.71 -1.27 -7.35
C THR A 42 11.45 -2.43 -6.69
N ARG A 43 11.64 -2.35 -5.38
CA ARG A 43 12.23 -3.45 -4.60
C ARG A 43 11.21 -4.57 -4.40
N LYS A 44 11.71 -5.80 -4.28
CA LYS A 44 10.87 -6.99 -4.07
C LYS A 44 9.96 -6.86 -2.84
N SER A 45 10.49 -6.39 -1.71
CA SER A 45 9.70 -6.16 -0.48
C SER A 45 8.49 -5.24 -0.68
N HIS A 46 8.56 -4.29 -1.61
CA HIS A 46 7.45 -3.40 -1.96
C HIS A 46 6.51 -4.05 -2.98
N ALA A 47 7.05 -4.71 -4.02
CA ALA A 47 6.25 -5.38 -5.03
C ALA A 47 5.35 -6.46 -4.40
N ASP A 48 5.88 -7.25 -3.46
CA ASP A 48 5.17 -8.33 -2.78
C ASP A 48 3.98 -7.82 -1.93
N ARG A 49 3.97 -6.54 -1.53
CA ARG A 49 2.86 -5.91 -0.80
C ARG A 49 1.76 -5.36 -1.72
N HIS A 50 2.00 -5.22 -3.03
CA HIS A 50 1.04 -4.58 -3.94
C HIS A 50 -0.30 -5.32 -3.95
N GLY A 51 -1.39 -4.58 -3.72
CA GLY A 51 -2.75 -5.12 -3.66
C GLY A 51 -3.06 -5.95 -2.40
N GLN A 52 -2.10 -6.12 -1.48
CA GLN A 52 -2.34 -6.75 -0.19
C GLN A 52 -2.92 -5.75 0.81
N LEU A 53 -3.67 -6.28 1.79
CA LEU A 53 -4.35 -5.48 2.82
C LEU A 53 -3.64 -5.60 4.17
N PHE A 54 -3.32 -4.47 4.76
CA PHE A 54 -2.58 -4.36 6.02
C PHE A 54 -3.30 -3.47 7.02
N THR A 55 -3.09 -3.74 8.30
CA THR A 55 -3.46 -2.87 9.41
C THR A 55 -2.54 -1.65 9.47
N ALA A 56 -2.96 -0.61 10.22
CA ALA A 56 -2.11 0.55 10.47
C ALA A 56 -0.78 0.19 11.15
N ALA A 57 -0.79 -0.81 12.04
CA ALA A 57 0.40 -1.28 12.73
C ALA A 57 1.39 -1.93 11.75
N GLU A 58 0.93 -2.85 10.91
CA GLU A 58 1.78 -3.53 9.89
C GLU A 58 2.32 -2.57 8.83
N VAL A 59 1.61 -1.47 8.55
CA VAL A 59 2.10 -0.42 7.65
C VAL A 59 3.16 0.43 8.34
N ARG A 60 2.93 0.81 9.61
CA ARG A 60 3.90 1.57 10.40
C ARG A 60 5.19 0.79 10.61
N GLU A 61 5.08 -0.49 10.91
CA GLU A 61 6.21 -1.39 11.08
C GLU A 61 7.02 -1.51 9.78
N PHE A 62 6.35 -1.70 8.64
CA PHE A 62 7.03 -1.77 7.34
C PHE A 62 7.87 -0.52 7.04
N TRP A 63 7.32 0.67 7.27
CA TRP A 63 8.04 1.94 7.08
C TRP A 63 8.82 2.41 8.31
N SER A 64 8.93 1.61 9.38
CA SER A 64 9.87 1.92 10.46
C SER A 64 11.33 1.66 10.04
N ASP A 65 11.53 0.83 9.02
CA ASP A 65 12.82 0.58 8.39
C ASP A 65 13.16 1.71 7.38
N PRO A 66 14.26 2.47 7.59
CA PRO A 66 14.71 3.51 6.67
C PRO A 66 14.92 3.01 5.24
N GLU A 67 15.30 1.74 5.05
CA GLU A 67 15.46 1.16 3.73
C GLU A 67 14.11 1.09 3.02
N ASN A 68 13.02 0.76 3.71
CA ASN A 68 11.68 0.77 3.10
C ASN A 68 11.15 2.18 2.83
N ILE A 69 11.68 3.23 3.45
CA ILE A 69 11.30 4.63 3.16
C ILE A 69 12.10 5.18 1.98
N LYS A 70 13.43 4.97 1.97
CA LYS A 70 14.35 5.62 1.03
C LYS A 70 13.95 5.34 -0.42
N GLY A 71 13.61 6.40 -1.16
CA GLY A 71 13.22 6.33 -2.57
C GLY A 71 11.91 5.57 -2.84
N CYS A 72 11.10 5.32 -1.81
CA CYS A 72 9.80 4.65 -1.94
C CYS A 72 8.84 5.48 -2.79
N LYS A 73 8.20 4.83 -3.76
CA LYS A 73 7.14 5.42 -4.63
C LYS A 73 5.80 4.74 -4.42
N CYS A 74 5.61 4.08 -3.29
CA CYS A 74 4.36 3.41 -2.96
C CYS A 74 3.38 4.41 -2.36
N SER A 75 2.09 4.12 -2.50
CA SER A 75 1.02 4.79 -1.76
C SER A 75 0.18 3.75 -1.03
N ILE A 76 -0.65 4.21 -0.12
CA ILE A 76 -1.68 3.39 0.55
C ILE A 76 -3.04 4.05 0.38
N THR A 77 -4.07 3.22 0.31
CA THR A 77 -5.47 3.67 0.28
C THR A 77 -6.29 2.87 1.28
N GLU A 78 -7.26 3.49 1.93
CA GLU A 78 -8.15 2.79 2.84
C GLU A 78 -9.17 1.94 2.07
N VAL A 79 -9.37 0.71 2.54
CA VAL A 79 -10.34 -0.24 2.01
C VAL A 79 -11.20 -0.71 3.16
N MET A 80 -12.52 -0.53 3.03
CA MET A 80 -13.47 -1.10 3.98
C MET A 80 -13.51 -2.62 3.85
N VAL A 81 -13.54 -3.31 4.99
CA VAL A 81 -13.47 -4.77 5.07
C VAL A 81 -14.59 -5.36 5.93
N ASP A 82 -14.93 -6.61 5.64
CA ASP A 82 -15.82 -7.44 6.43
C ASP A 82 -15.13 -8.00 7.69
N GLU A 83 -15.81 -8.91 8.41
CA GLU A 83 -15.34 -9.40 9.73
C GLU A 83 -14.16 -10.34 9.57
N LEU A 84 -14.02 -10.92 8.38
CA LEU A 84 -12.93 -11.78 7.96
C LEU A 84 -11.77 -10.98 7.37
N GLY A 85 -11.87 -9.64 7.34
CA GLY A 85 -10.86 -8.76 6.79
C GLY A 85 -10.80 -8.73 5.26
N LYS A 86 -11.85 -9.20 4.56
CA LYS A 86 -11.95 -9.16 3.09
C LYS A 86 -12.56 -7.83 2.64
N PRO A 87 -12.17 -7.28 1.48
CA PRO A 87 -12.78 -6.06 0.97
C PRO A 87 -14.30 -6.19 0.77
N ILE A 88 -15.07 -5.23 1.26
CA ILE A 88 -16.52 -5.15 0.98
C ILE A 88 -16.79 -4.97 -0.52
N VAL A 89 -15.85 -4.34 -1.24
CA VAL A 89 -15.86 -4.20 -2.70
C VAL A 89 -14.67 -4.99 -3.27
N PRO A 90 -14.79 -6.31 -3.53
CA PRO A 90 -13.65 -7.15 -3.92
C PRO A 90 -12.95 -6.72 -5.22
N SER A 91 -13.66 -6.01 -6.11
CA SER A 91 -13.12 -5.55 -7.39
C SER A 91 -11.95 -4.57 -7.22
N ILE A 92 -11.88 -3.81 -6.11
CA ILE A 92 -10.76 -2.89 -5.86
C ILE A 92 -9.43 -3.65 -5.72
N GLN A 93 -9.44 -4.73 -4.94
CA GLN A 93 -8.27 -5.55 -4.70
C GLN A 93 -7.91 -6.35 -5.95
N LYS A 94 -8.91 -6.93 -6.62
CA LYS A 94 -8.71 -7.66 -7.89
C LYS A 94 -8.03 -6.80 -8.95
N ARG A 95 -8.35 -5.51 -9.06
CA ARG A 95 -7.68 -4.59 -9.99
C ARG A 95 -6.22 -4.35 -9.65
N ALA A 96 -5.89 -4.15 -8.37
CA ALA A 96 -4.50 -4.00 -7.93
C ALA A 96 -3.69 -5.28 -8.19
N LEU A 97 -4.23 -6.46 -7.82
CA LEU A 97 -3.58 -7.74 -8.08
C LEU A 97 -3.40 -8.01 -9.59
N LYS A 98 -4.39 -7.64 -10.42
CA LYS A 98 -4.25 -7.72 -11.88
C LYS A 98 -3.14 -6.82 -12.40
N ALA A 99 -2.98 -5.61 -11.86
CA ALA A 99 -1.88 -4.72 -12.22
C ALA A 99 -0.53 -5.34 -11.86
N TYR A 100 -0.41 -5.95 -10.67
CA TYR A 100 0.77 -6.73 -10.29
C TYR A 100 1.11 -7.81 -11.31
N GLU A 101 0.15 -8.68 -11.67
CA GLU A 101 0.36 -9.75 -12.65
C GLU A 101 0.75 -9.21 -14.05
N THR A 102 0.13 -8.11 -14.48
CA THR A 102 0.49 -7.45 -15.75
C THR A 102 1.92 -6.93 -15.73
N MET A 103 2.35 -6.32 -14.63
CA MET A 103 3.70 -5.76 -14.50
C MET A 103 4.75 -6.85 -14.31
N LYS A 104 4.41 -7.94 -13.59
CA LYS A 104 5.26 -9.12 -13.40
C LYS A 104 5.69 -9.74 -14.73
N LYS A 105 4.78 -9.80 -15.72
CA LYS A 105 5.06 -10.31 -17.08
C LYS A 105 6.13 -9.52 -17.84
N ARG A 106 6.51 -8.32 -17.36
CA ARG A 106 7.58 -7.51 -17.95
C ARG A 106 8.99 -7.97 -17.56
N GLY A 107 9.13 -8.88 -16.59
CA GLY A 107 10.42 -9.50 -16.26
C GLY A 107 11.40 -8.60 -15.49
N TYR A 108 10.91 -7.63 -14.72
CA TYR A 108 11.75 -6.80 -13.85
C TYR A 108 12.42 -7.62 -12.75
N GLU A 109 13.50 -7.11 -12.13
CA GLU A 109 14.24 -7.85 -11.09
C GLU A 109 13.34 -8.31 -9.93
N TRP A 110 12.40 -7.48 -9.50
CA TRP A 110 11.46 -7.83 -8.42
C TRP A 110 10.45 -8.93 -8.80
N SER A 111 10.32 -9.25 -10.09
CA SER A 111 9.34 -10.19 -10.64
C SER A 111 9.87 -11.62 -10.78
N LYS A 112 11.19 -11.80 -10.55
CA LYS A 112 11.90 -13.07 -10.61
C LYS A 112 11.74 -13.87 -9.32
#